data_AF-A0A7V3LHW1-F1
#
_entry.id   AF-A0A7V3LHW1-F1
#
_cell.length_a   1.000
_cell.length_b   1.000
_cell.length_c   1.000
_cell.angle_alpha   90.00
_cell.angle_beta   90.00
_cell.angle_gamma   90.00
#
_symmetry.space_group_name_H-M   'P 1'
#
loop_
_entity.id
_entity.type
_entity.pdbx_description
1 polymer ?
#
loop_
_entity_poly.entity_id
_entity_poly.type
_entity_poly.pdbx_seq_one_letter_code
_entity_poly.pdbx_strand_id
1 'polypeptide(L)'
;DAVPGAGASDLRKTRSGMNNVVITSTNAAQALEQVMPEIADIGFMADSVRIPTATVSLIILNVTFQTEILPDGTVAVTRDAINAIYKEAAEGEARGLVKYSEEQNVSQDMVGEDAAVVIEAVETHARTGFVNVKIPGQDVQHRIPVTHVKIFGWYDNELGSYTHHLGELTTHIAKCV
;
A
#
# COMPACT_ATOMS: atom_id res chain seq x y z
N ASP A 1 18.48 -20.89 6.22
CA ASP A 1 18.55 -21.93 5.17
C ASP A 1 17.87 -23.19 5.65
N ALA A 2 16.82 -23.60 4.94
CA ALA A 2 16.09 -24.83 5.22
C ALA A 2 15.88 -25.60 3.91
N VAL A 3 15.96 -26.93 3.97
CA VAL A 3 15.71 -27.77 2.79
C VAL A 3 14.24 -27.60 2.37
N PRO A 4 13.94 -27.34 1.09
CA PRO A 4 12.55 -27.23 0.62
C PRO A 4 11.79 -28.52 0.89
N GLY A 5 10.54 -28.39 1.36
CA GLY A 5 9.61 -29.51 1.43
C GLY A 5 9.26 -30.04 0.03
N ALA A 6 8.80 -31.29 -0.04
CA ALA A 6 8.33 -31.88 -1.28
C ALA A 6 7.15 -31.07 -1.86
N GLY A 7 7.23 -30.71 -3.14
CA GLY A 7 6.19 -29.92 -3.83
C GLY A 7 6.30 -28.39 -3.64
N ALA A 8 7.39 -27.88 -3.05
CA ALA A 8 7.60 -26.44 -2.93
C ALA A 8 7.66 -25.76 -4.32
N SER A 9 6.76 -24.81 -4.56
CA SER A 9 6.69 -24.05 -5.82
C SER A 9 7.63 -22.84 -5.84
N ASP A 10 7.91 -22.24 -4.67
CA ASP A 10 8.84 -21.10 -4.54
C ASP A 10 10.10 -21.49 -3.75
N LEU A 11 11.11 -21.95 -4.48
CA LEU A 11 12.40 -22.35 -3.89
C LEU A 11 13.20 -21.17 -3.35
N ARG A 12 12.90 -19.91 -3.74
CA ARG A 12 13.65 -18.74 -3.28
C ARG A 12 13.55 -18.55 -1.77
N LYS A 13 12.41 -18.95 -1.17
CA LYS A 13 12.15 -18.90 0.28
C LYS A 13 13.09 -19.75 1.12
N THR A 14 13.80 -20.69 0.50
CA THR A 14 14.78 -21.57 1.19
C THR A 14 16.17 -20.94 1.34
N ARG A 15 16.44 -19.89 0.57
CA ARG A 15 17.72 -19.19 0.52
C ARG A 15 17.84 -18.23 1.72
N SER A 16 19.07 -17.91 2.10
CA SER A 16 19.34 -17.10 3.29
C SER A 16 18.69 -15.73 3.22
N GLY A 17 17.83 -15.39 4.19
CA GLY A 17 17.20 -14.08 4.28
C GLY A 17 18.18 -12.96 4.68
N MET A 18 19.33 -13.27 5.27
CA MET A 18 20.29 -12.26 5.75
C MET A 18 21.11 -11.62 4.63
N ASN A 19 21.29 -12.31 3.51
CA ASN A 19 22.20 -11.88 2.44
C ASN A 19 21.51 -11.81 1.07
N ASN A 20 20.18 -11.92 1.03
CA ASN A 20 19.43 -11.90 -0.23
C ASN A 20 18.25 -10.94 -0.16
N VAL A 21 17.97 -10.34 -1.30
CA VAL A 21 16.68 -9.72 -1.61
C VAL A 21 15.85 -10.77 -2.32
N VAL A 22 14.73 -11.18 -1.73
CA VAL A 22 13.91 -12.31 -2.19
C VAL A 22 12.54 -11.82 -2.63
N ILE A 23 12.32 -11.81 -3.95
CA ILE A 23 11.00 -11.57 -4.54
C ILE A 23 10.12 -12.79 -4.24
N THR A 24 8.85 -12.58 -3.89
CA THR A 24 7.87 -13.64 -3.68
C THR A 24 6.45 -13.13 -3.89
N SER A 25 5.51 -14.04 -4.16
CA SER A 25 4.10 -13.69 -4.26
C SER A 25 3.50 -13.42 -2.87
N THR A 26 2.42 -12.65 -2.85
CA THR A 26 1.62 -12.37 -1.65
C THR A 26 0.14 -12.58 -1.94
N ASN A 27 -0.62 -12.91 -0.91
CA ASN A 27 -2.08 -13.05 -0.99
C ASN A 27 -2.81 -11.74 -0.67
N ALA A 28 -2.09 -10.62 -0.52
CA ALA A 28 -2.68 -9.33 -0.14
C ALA A 28 -3.78 -8.88 -1.10
N ALA A 29 -3.60 -9.03 -2.42
CA ALA A 29 -4.62 -8.66 -3.41
C ALA A 29 -5.91 -9.48 -3.24
N GLN A 30 -5.79 -10.81 -3.11
CA GLN A 30 -6.94 -11.70 -2.91
C GLN A 30 -7.66 -11.44 -1.58
N ALA A 31 -6.91 -11.13 -0.52
CA ALA A 31 -7.49 -10.76 0.77
C ALA A 31 -8.24 -9.42 0.67
N LEU A 32 -7.69 -8.45 -0.07
CA LEU A 32 -8.32 -7.16 -0.27
C LEU A 32 -9.66 -7.29 -1.02
N GLU A 33 -9.74 -8.14 -2.05
CA GLU A 33 -11.00 -8.44 -2.76
C GLU A 33 -12.09 -9.04 -1.85
N GLN A 34 -11.72 -9.77 -0.79
CA GLN A 34 -12.69 -10.33 0.17
C GLN A 34 -13.28 -9.26 1.10
N VAL A 35 -12.49 -8.22 1.41
CA VAL A 35 -12.88 -7.15 2.33
C VAL A 35 -13.52 -5.98 1.57
N MET A 36 -13.07 -5.72 0.34
CA MET A 36 -13.50 -4.64 -0.55
C MET A 36 -13.78 -5.22 -1.95
N PRO A 37 -14.98 -5.76 -2.20
CA PRO A 37 -15.32 -6.44 -3.46
C PRO A 37 -15.11 -5.60 -4.73
N GLU A 38 -15.24 -4.28 -4.63
CA GLU A 38 -14.99 -3.32 -5.72
C GLU A 38 -13.56 -3.38 -6.27
N ILE A 39 -12.61 -3.91 -5.50
CA ILE A 39 -11.20 -4.06 -5.90
C ILE A 39 -11.05 -5.03 -7.08
N ALA A 40 -11.97 -5.99 -7.22
CA ALA A 40 -12.00 -6.90 -8.35
C ALA A 40 -12.18 -6.17 -9.69
N ASP A 41 -12.96 -5.08 -9.70
CA ASP A 41 -13.19 -4.26 -10.90
C ASP A 41 -12.07 -3.23 -11.14
N ILE A 42 -11.35 -2.82 -10.09
CA ILE A 42 -10.22 -1.90 -10.18
C ILE A 42 -8.98 -2.58 -10.78
N GLY A 43 -8.84 -3.90 -10.56
CA GLY A 43 -7.69 -4.68 -11.03
C GLY A 43 -6.45 -4.43 -10.19
N PHE A 44 -6.38 -5.06 -9.02
CA PHE A 44 -5.29 -4.90 -8.07
C PHE A 44 -4.31 -6.08 -8.11
N MET A 45 -3.01 -5.78 -8.01
CA MET A 45 -1.95 -6.78 -7.96
C MET A 45 -0.98 -6.44 -6.84
N ALA A 46 -0.38 -7.45 -6.23
CA ALA A 46 0.58 -7.27 -5.16
C ALA A 46 1.69 -8.32 -5.23
N ASP A 47 2.91 -7.85 -5.03
CA ASP A 47 4.11 -8.67 -4.87
C ASP A 47 4.78 -8.30 -3.55
N SER A 48 5.63 -9.20 -3.05
CA SER A 48 6.43 -8.97 -1.84
C SER A 48 7.91 -9.13 -2.14
N VAL A 49 8.72 -8.25 -1.55
CA VAL A 49 10.17 -8.34 -1.59
C VAL A 49 10.66 -8.44 -0.15
N ARG A 50 11.26 -9.59 0.20
CA ARG A 50 11.87 -9.79 1.50
C ARG A 50 13.31 -9.29 1.47
N ILE A 51 13.67 -8.49 2.46
CA ILE A 51 15.00 -7.92 2.61
C ILE A 51 15.62 -8.33 3.95
N PRO A 52 16.93 -8.16 4.15
CA PRO A 52 17.63 -8.49 5.40
C PRO A 52 17.32 -7.56 6.60
N THR A 53 16.06 -7.44 7.00
CA THR A 53 15.63 -6.74 8.22
C THR A 53 14.92 -7.70 9.16
N ALA A 54 15.09 -7.51 10.47
CA ALA A 54 14.54 -8.42 11.47
C ALA A 54 13.02 -8.28 11.65
N THR A 55 12.53 -7.04 11.57
CA THR A 55 11.12 -6.68 11.65
C THR A 55 10.90 -5.38 10.87
N VAL A 56 9.67 -4.90 10.86
CA VAL A 56 9.15 -3.76 10.11
C VAL A 56 9.17 -4.00 8.62
N SER A 57 8.07 -3.60 8.00
CA SER A 57 7.82 -3.71 6.57
C SER A 57 7.35 -2.38 5.99
N LEU A 58 7.53 -2.22 4.68
CA LEU A 58 7.14 -1.04 3.94
C LEU A 58 6.17 -1.44 2.82
N ILE A 59 5.05 -0.74 2.73
CA ILE A 59 4.10 -0.79 1.63
C ILE A 59 4.44 0.31 0.65
N ILE A 60 4.47 -0.03 -0.64
CA ILE A 60 4.57 0.94 -1.73
C ILE A 60 3.33 0.78 -2.59
N LEU A 61 2.32 1.61 -2.34
CA LEU A 61 1.07 1.60 -3.07
C LEU A 61 1.21 2.50 -4.30
N ASN A 62 1.00 1.93 -5.49
CA ASN A 62 1.02 2.65 -6.75
C ASN A 62 -0.41 2.65 -7.31
N VAL A 63 -0.99 3.83 -7.53
CA VAL A 63 -2.37 3.98 -8.01
C VAL A 63 -2.38 4.93 -9.19
N THR A 64 -3.16 4.60 -10.22
CA THR A 64 -3.35 5.49 -11.36
C THR A 64 -4.80 5.97 -11.37
N PHE A 65 -4.98 7.28 -11.31
CA PHE A 65 -6.27 7.93 -11.35
C PHE A 65 -6.51 8.51 -12.74
N GLN A 66 -7.74 8.37 -13.24
CA GLN A 66 -8.21 9.31 -14.24
C GLN A 66 -8.29 10.68 -13.58
N THR A 67 -7.74 11.70 -14.22
CA THR A 67 -7.81 13.08 -13.72
C THR A 67 -8.35 13.99 -14.81
N GLU A 68 -8.76 15.19 -14.43
CA GLU A 68 -9.05 16.27 -15.35
C GLU A 68 -8.01 17.38 -15.18
N ILE A 69 -7.79 18.14 -16.26
CA ILE A 69 -6.98 19.36 -16.22
C ILE A 69 -7.92 20.51 -15.95
N LEU A 70 -7.67 21.23 -14.87
CA LEU A 70 -8.47 22.38 -14.44
C LEU A 70 -8.22 23.58 -15.36
N PRO A 71 -9.13 24.60 -15.38
CA PRO A 71 -9.01 25.76 -16.27
C PRO A 71 -7.71 26.56 -16.11
N ASP A 72 -7.07 26.49 -14.95
CA ASP A 72 -5.78 27.12 -14.63
C ASP A 72 -4.55 26.29 -15.04
N GLY A 73 -4.76 25.11 -15.65
CA GLY A 73 -3.73 24.19 -16.08
C GLY A 73 -3.25 23.22 -15.00
N THR A 74 -3.83 23.25 -13.79
CA THR A 74 -3.49 22.32 -12.69
C THR A 74 -4.33 21.03 -12.77
N VAL A 75 -4.09 20.09 -11.85
CA VAL A 75 -4.87 18.85 -11.71
C VAL A 75 -5.37 18.71 -10.27
N ALA A 76 -6.52 18.05 -10.09
CA ALA A 76 -7.10 17.84 -8.77
C ALA A 76 -6.34 16.78 -7.95
N VAL A 77 -5.82 15.74 -8.60
CA VAL A 77 -5.05 14.68 -7.95
C VAL A 77 -3.60 15.15 -7.78
N THR A 78 -3.29 15.71 -6.62
CA THR A 78 -1.95 16.21 -6.26
C THR A 78 -1.41 15.46 -5.03
N ARG A 79 -0.11 15.58 -4.79
CA ARG A 79 0.51 15.12 -3.55
C ARG A 79 -0.23 15.66 -2.31
N ASP A 80 -0.49 16.96 -2.30
CA ASP A 80 -1.11 17.63 -1.14
C ASP A 80 -2.54 17.16 -0.94
N ALA A 81 -3.31 16.92 -2.02
CA ALA A 81 -4.64 16.36 -1.94
C ALA A 81 -4.62 14.93 -1.35
N ILE A 82 -3.69 14.09 -1.79
CA ILE A 82 -3.53 12.72 -1.25
C ILE A 82 -3.10 12.75 0.22
N ASN A 83 -2.13 13.60 0.57
CA ASN A 83 -1.67 13.75 1.94
C ASN A 83 -2.79 14.28 2.86
N ALA A 84 -3.62 15.22 2.38
CA ALA A 84 -4.76 15.72 3.12
C ALA A 84 -5.79 14.61 3.44
N ILE A 85 -6.08 13.72 2.49
CA ILE A 85 -6.97 12.56 2.70
C ILE A 85 -6.43 11.67 3.82
N TYR A 86 -5.15 11.32 3.77
CA TYR A 86 -4.55 10.47 4.82
C TYR A 86 -4.47 11.16 6.18
N LYS A 87 -4.22 12.47 6.21
CA LYS A 87 -4.23 13.26 7.43
C LYS A 87 -5.63 13.30 8.06
N GLU A 88 -6.65 13.57 7.25
CA GLU A 88 -8.05 13.56 7.70
C GLU A 88 -8.45 12.16 8.22
N ALA A 89 -8.09 11.10 7.51
CA ALA A 89 -8.36 9.73 7.96
C ALA A 89 -7.68 9.40 9.29
N ALA A 90 -6.41 9.80 9.47
CA ALA A 90 -5.65 9.59 10.70
C ALA A 90 -6.21 10.36 11.89
N GLU A 91 -6.78 11.54 11.66
CA GLU A 91 -7.43 12.37 12.69
C GLU A 91 -8.89 11.96 12.95
N GLY A 92 -9.52 11.28 11.99
CA GLY A 92 -10.94 10.94 11.96
C GLY A 92 -11.22 9.45 12.17
N GLU A 93 -11.89 8.83 11.19
CA GLU A 93 -12.46 7.48 11.31
C GLU A 93 -11.40 6.37 11.43
N ALA A 94 -10.20 6.58 10.89
CA ALA A 94 -9.11 5.63 10.94
C ALA A 94 -8.12 5.93 12.08
N ARG A 95 -8.50 6.79 13.02
CA ARG A 95 -7.66 7.13 14.18
C ARG A 95 -7.27 5.88 14.96
N GLY A 96 -5.97 5.74 15.19
CA GLY A 96 -5.39 4.56 15.87
C GLY A 96 -5.05 3.40 14.92
N LEU A 97 -5.58 3.40 13.70
CA LEU A 97 -5.18 2.47 12.64
C LEU A 97 -4.19 3.15 11.67
N VAL A 98 -4.53 4.34 11.19
CA VAL A 98 -3.66 5.13 10.31
C VAL A 98 -2.98 6.21 11.13
N LYS A 99 -1.66 6.28 11.05
CA LYS A 99 -0.87 7.44 11.49
C LYS A 99 -0.34 8.18 10.27
N TYR A 100 -0.25 9.50 10.37
CA TYR A 100 0.29 10.36 9.32
C TYR A 100 1.58 11.01 9.84
N SER A 101 2.69 10.78 9.13
CA SER A 101 4.01 11.29 9.50
C SER A 101 4.54 12.26 8.44
N GLU A 102 5.05 13.40 8.89
CA GLU A 102 5.81 14.35 8.07
C GLU A 102 7.32 14.31 8.41
N GLU A 103 7.75 13.28 9.13
CA GLU A 103 9.15 13.02 9.47
C GLU A 103 9.87 12.29 8.33
N GLN A 104 11.17 12.01 8.48
CA GLN A 104 11.95 11.20 7.52
C GLN A 104 12.31 9.87 8.17
N ASN A 105 11.31 9.00 8.35
CA ASN A 105 11.51 7.78 9.13
C ASN A 105 12.35 6.74 8.39
N VAL A 106 13.01 5.91 9.18
CA VAL A 106 13.59 4.64 8.74
C VAL A 106 12.91 3.48 9.47
N SER A 107 13.18 2.25 9.02
CA SER A 107 12.48 1.07 9.56
C SER A 107 12.61 0.89 11.07
N GLN A 108 13.71 1.31 11.68
CA GLN A 108 13.90 1.19 13.14
C GLN A 108 13.01 2.12 13.95
N ASP A 109 12.63 3.27 13.41
CA ASP A 109 11.76 4.23 14.11
C ASP A 109 10.33 3.66 14.27
N MET A 110 9.98 2.66 13.46
CA MET A 110 8.64 2.06 13.39
C MET A 110 8.50 0.79 14.23
N VAL A 111 9.55 0.36 14.94
CA VAL A 111 9.50 -0.86 15.76
C VAL A 111 8.61 -0.61 16.98
N GLY A 112 7.60 -1.46 17.19
CA GLY A 112 6.63 -1.31 18.28
C GLY A 112 5.56 -0.25 18.04
N GLU A 113 5.52 0.34 16.84
CA GLU A 113 4.53 1.34 16.45
C GLU A 113 3.13 0.72 16.38
N ASP A 114 2.18 1.27 17.14
CA ASP A 114 0.86 0.70 17.42
C ASP A 114 -0.21 1.11 16.39
N ALA A 115 0.18 1.15 15.12
CA ALA A 115 -0.67 1.52 14.00
C ALA A 115 -0.76 0.40 12.96
N ALA A 116 -1.87 0.33 12.24
CA ALA A 116 -2.04 -0.54 11.07
C ALA A 116 -1.08 -0.11 9.96
N VAL A 117 -0.89 1.21 9.81
CA VAL A 117 0.07 1.81 8.89
C VAL A 117 0.45 3.23 9.34
N VAL A 118 1.72 3.58 9.17
CA VAL A 118 2.22 4.96 9.26
C VAL A 118 2.53 5.47 7.87
N ILE A 119 1.79 6.47 7.40
CA ILE A 119 1.96 7.07 6.08
C ILE A 119 3.16 8.03 6.10
N GLU A 120 4.12 7.78 5.21
CA GLU A 120 5.31 8.61 5.04
C GLU A 120 5.03 9.77 4.07
N ALA A 121 4.43 10.84 4.58
CA ALA A 121 3.87 11.91 3.75
C ALA A 121 4.94 12.73 3.02
N VAL A 122 6.19 12.71 3.50
CA VAL A 122 7.33 13.37 2.85
C VAL A 122 7.70 12.70 1.52
N GLU A 123 7.41 11.41 1.37
CA GLU A 123 7.73 10.60 0.19
C GLU A 123 6.53 10.34 -0.75
N THR A 124 5.35 10.90 -0.46
CA THR A 124 4.22 10.82 -1.41
C THR A 124 4.58 11.53 -2.71
N HIS A 125 4.42 10.83 -3.83
CA HIS A 125 4.69 11.35 -5.17
C HIS A 125 3.45 11.28 -6.03
N ALA A 126 3.19 12.34 -6.81
CA ALA A 126 2.12 12.37 -7.80
C ALA A 126 2.66 12.93 -9.12
N ARG A 127 2.32 12.28 -10.23
CA ARG A 127 2.73 12.73 -11.57
C ARG A 127 1.63 12.51 -12.59
N THR A 128 1.26 13.58 -13.28
CA THR A 128 0.31 13.52 -14.38
C THR A 128 1.01 13.19 -15.70
N GLY A 129 0.47 12.18 -16.38
CA GLY A 129 0.80 11.80 -17.74
C GLY A 129 -0.45 11.79 -18.62
N PHE A 130 -0.32 11.23 -19.82
CA PHE A 130 -1.43 11.10 -20.76
C PHE A 130 -1.44 9.72 -21.38
N VAL A 131 -2.63 9.13 -21.50
CA VAL A 131 -2.87 7.87 -22.18
C VAL A 131 -3.63 8.17 -23.48
N ASN A 132 -3.10 7.70 -24.60
CA ASN A 132 -3.79 7.76 -25.88
C ASN A 132 -4.71 6.54 -26.00
N VAL A 133 -6.01 6.77 -26.02
CA VAL A 133 -7.04 5.74 -26.15
C VAL A 133 -7.61 5.79 -27.56
N LYS A 134 -7.59 4.63 -28.24
CA LYS A 134 -8.29 4.44 -29.51
C LYS A 134 -9.62 3.75 -29.22
N ILE A 135 -10.73 4.41 -29.54
CA ILE A 135 -12.06 3.81 -29.43
C ILE A 135 -12.31 2.98 -30.70
N PRO A 136 -12.65 1.67 -30.59
CA PRO A 136 -13.00 0.86 -31.75
C PRO A 136 -14.11 1.53 -32.57
N GLY A 137 -13.91 1.66 -33.89
CA GLY A 137 -14.85 2.33 -34.79
C GLY A 137 -14.68 3.86 -34.90
N GLN A 138 -13.73 4.46 -34.17
CA GLN A 138 -13.31 5.85 -34.36
C GLN A 138 -11.87 5.91 -34.86
N ASP A 139 -11.61 6.79 -35.84
CA ASP A 139 -10.25 7.06 -36.34
C ASP A 139 -9.52 8.15 -35.55
N VAL A 140 -10.17 8.72 -34.54
CA VAL A 140 -9.59 9.74 -33.66
C VAL A 140 -9.00 9.07 -32.42
N GLN A 141 -7.77 9.44 -32.06
CA GLN A 141 -7.18 9.09 -30.76
C GLN A 141 -7.58 10.14 -29.72
N HIS A 142 -8.08 9.67 -28.57
CA HIS A 142 -8.39 10.51 -27.43
C HIS A 142 -7.21 10.52 -26.48
N ARG A 143 -6.79 11.70 -26.02
CA ARG A 143 -5.66 11.85 -25.11
C ARG A 143 -6.17 12.17 -23.71
N ILE A 144 -6.21 11.16 -22.85
CA ILE A 144 -6.81 11.24 -21.52
C ILE A 144 -5.70 11.53 -20.50
N PRO A 145 -5.82 12.57 -19.68
CA PRO A 145 -4.88 12.81 -18.60
C PRO A 145 -5.10 11.81 -17.47
N VAL A 146 -4.00 11.25 -16.96
CA VAL A 146 -4.00 10.31 -15.84
C VAL A 146 -2.93 10.72 -14.84
N THR A 147 -3.24 10.62 -13.55
CA THR A 147 -2.27 10.90 -12.49
C THR A 147 -1.86 9.61 -11.83
N HIS A 148 -0.56 9.31 -11.90
CA HIS A 148 0.03 8.20 -11.16
C HIS A 148 0.53 8.71 -9.81
N VAL A 149 0.13 8.03 -8.75
CA VAL A 149 0.48 8.35 -7.37
C VAL A 149 1.23 7.18 -6.77
N LYS A 150 2.32 7.47 -6.05
CA LYS A 150 3.03 6.51 -5.20
C LYS A 150 2.92 6.97 -3.75
N ILE A 151 2.41 6.10 -2.89
CA ILE A 151 2.26 6.31 -1.45
C ILE A 151 3.11 5.27 -0.72
N PHE A 152 3.78 5.70 0.34
CA PHE A 152 4.61 4.85 1.18
C PHE A 152 3.98 4.73 2.56
N GLY A 153 3.93 3.51 3.10
CA GLY A 153 3.36 3.23 4.41
C GLY A 153 4.20 2.20 5.18
N TRP A 154 4.69 2.58 6.35
CA TRP A 154 5.39 1.67 7.26
C TRP A 154 4.41 0.88 8.12
N TYR A 155 4.80 -0.33 8.51
CA TYR A 155 4.09 -1.07 9.56
C TYR A 155 5.04 -2.05 10.26
N ASP A 156 4.92 -2.16 11.59
CA ASP A 156 5.52 -3.26 12.34
C ASP A 156 4.72 -4.54 12.09
N ASN A 157 5.22 -5.40 11.21
CA ASN A 157 4.55 -6.64 10.83
C ASN A 157 4.43 -7.69 11.96
N GLU A 158 4.91 -7.41 13.17
CA GLU A 158 4.85 -8.30 14.32
C GLU A 158 3.93 -7.77 15.44
N LEU A 159 4.51 -7.17 16.47
CA LEU A 159 3.83 -6.84 17.73
C LEU A 159 3.08 -5.52 17.62
N GLY A 160 3.75 -4.46 17.15
CA GLY A 160 3.19 -3.11 17.12
C GLY A 160 1.88 -3.05 16.33
N SER A 161 1.83 -3.67 15.15
CA SER A 161 0.65 -3.60 14.29
C SER A 161 -0.24 -4.84 14.39
N TYR A 162 0.17 -5.94 13.74
CA TYR A 162 -0.73 -7.07 13.47
C TYR A 162 -1.26 -7.72 14.76
N THR A 163 -0.36 -8.01 15.71
CA THR A 163 -0.73 -8.67 16.97
C THR A 163 -1.60 -7.75 17.84
N HIS A 164 -1.27 -6.46 17.89
CA HIS A 164 -2.05 -5.46 18.60
C HIS A 164 -3.50 -5.40 18.09
N HIS A 165 -3.70 -5.19 16.79
CA HIS A 165 -5.04 -5.09 16.21
C HIS A 165 -5.83 -6.40 16.26
N LEU A 166 -5.16 -7.56 16.21
CA LEU A 166 -5.82 -8.84 16.46
C LEU A 166 -6.38 -8.91 17.90
N GLY A 167 -5.63 -8.40 18.88
CA GLY A 167 -6.08 -8.27 20.27
C GLY A 167 -7.26 -7.31 20.43
N GLU A 168 -7.21 -6.16 19.74
CA GLU A 168 -8.32 -5.20 19.71
C GLU A 168 -9.58 -5.82 19.10
N LEU A 169 -9.46 -6.50 17.96
CA LEU A 169 -10.58 -7.19 17.30
C LEU A 169 -11.17 -8.27 18.19
N THR A 170 -10.33 -9.06 18.88
CA THR A 170 -10.78 -10.08 19.83
C THR A 170 -11.60 -9.45 20.96
N THR A 171 -11.12 -8.33 21.51
CA THR A 171 -11.82 -7.57 22.56
C THR A 171 -13.13 -6.99 22.05
N HIS A 172 -13.15 -6.50 20.81
CA HIS A 172 -14.36 -5.99 20.17
C HIS A 172 -15.42 -7.09 20.02
N ILE A 173 -15.05 -8.26 19.48
CA ILE A 173 -15.96 -9.41 19.34
C ILE A 173 -16.52 -9.83 20.70
N ALA A 174 -15.67 -9.91 21.73
CA ALA A 174 -16.10 -10.30 23.08
C ALA A 174 -17.11 -9.33 23.72
N LYS A 175 -17.11 -8.05 23.32
CA LYS A 175 -18.09 -7.04 23.79
C LYS A 175 -19.40 -7.07 23.00
N CYS A 176 -19.38 -7.64 21.80
CA CYS A 176 -20.54 -7.72 20.90
C CYS A 176 -21.36 -9.00 21.10
N VAL A 177 -20.86 -9.97 21.87
CA VAL A 177 -21.54 -11.19 22.31
C VAL A 177 -22.09 -11.00 23.72
#